data_AF-A0A4R3KCZ4-F1
#
_entry.id   AF-A0A4R3KCZ4-F1
#
_cell.length_a   1.000
_cell.length_b   1.000
_cell.length_c   1.000
_cell.angle_alpha   90.00
_cell.angle_beta   90.00
_cell.angle_gamma   90.00
#
_symmetry.space_group_name_H-M   'P 1'
#
loop_
_entity.id
_entity.type
_entity.pdbx_description
1 polymer ?
#
loop_
_entity_poly.entity_id
_entity_poly.type
_entity_poly.pdbx_seq_one_letter_code
_entity_poly.pdbx_strand_id
1 'polypeptide(L)'
;MLKKSILIISACLIFTVGFLAGCSEKEVPAEKATAENSVVLPAEINKPTTIEGTGTIEVAFSPNGGAEEAIVDEINGAKSSIKVQAYTFTNSKISKALLHAQKRGVDVQIILDKSQQTSKYSPLKFFADNSIPVKIDNDFQIAHNKIMIIDEKTVITGSFNFTKAAAEKNAENLLIIRGNQKLTALYLKNWAWRWNSTQEPKLQTQK
;
A
#
# COMPACT_ATOMS: atom_id res chain seq x y z
N MET A 1 -74.65 -13.36 10.84
CA MET A 1 -73.80 -14.44 10.31
C MET A 1 -74.13 -14.58 8.82
N LEU A 2 -73.59 -13.70 7.96
CA LEU A 2 -72.38 -13.86 7.13
C LEU A 2 -72.37 -15.17 6.32
N LYS A 3 -72.20 -15.23 5.00
CA LYS A 3 -72.29 -14.34 3.83
C LYS A 3 -72.03 -15.30 2.65
N LYS A 4 -72.89 -15.34 1.62
CA LYS A 4 -72.54 -15.87 0.29
C LYS A 4 -72.93 -14.80 -0.72
N SER A 5 -71.95 -14.19 -1.37
CA SER A 5 -72.21 -13.34 -2.53
C SER A 5 -71.03 -13.43 -3.49
N ILE A 6 -71.41 -13.83 -4.70
CA ILE A 6 -70.69 -13.81 -5.96
C ILE A 6 -70.22 -12.38 -6.27
N LEU A 7 -69.06 -12.21 -6.90
CA LEU A 7 -68.75 -10.98 -7.60
C LEU A 7 -68.10 -11.25 -8.96
N ILE A 8 -68.61 -10.46 -9.91
CA ILE A 8 -68.40 -10.44 -11.35
C ILE A 8 -67.11 -9.70 -11.70
N ILE A 9 -66.53 -10.09 -12.83
CA ILE A 9 -65.35 -9.52 -13.51
C ILE A 9 -65.55 -8.04 -13.84
N SER A 10 -64.53 -7.20 -13.62
CA SER A 10 -64.28 -6.03 -14.48
C SER A 10 -62.81 -5.62 -14.40
N ALA A 11 -62.16 -5.57 -15.57
CA ALA A 11 -60.81 -5.08 -15.75
C ALA A 11 -60.79 -3.55 -15.65
N CYS A 12 -59.88 -3.01 -14.85
CA CYS A 12 -59.58 -1.58 -14.85
C CYS A 12 -58.06 -1.39 -14.82
N LEU A 13 -57.53 -0.89 -15.93
CA LEU A 13 -56.16 -0.43 -16.10
C LEU A 13 -55.95 0.77 -15.18
N ILE A 14 -55.03 0.68 -14.22
CA ILE A 14 -54.61 1.84 -13.42
C ILE A 14 -53.09 1.97 -13.53
N PHE A 15 -52.67 3.01 -14.25
CA PHE A 15 -51.36 3.62 -14.17
C PHE A 15 -51.11 4.04 -12.72
N THR A 16 -50.10 3.47 -12.07
CA THR A 16 -49.52 4.05 -10.85
C THR A 16 -48.03 4.23 -11.04
N VAL A 17 -47.61 5.48 -10.91
CA VAL A 17 -46.23 5.94 -10.87
C VAL A 17 -45.61 5.44 -9.57
N GLY A 18 -44.64 4.53 -9.68
CA GLY A 18 -43.85 4.01 -8.56
C GLY A 18 -42.46 4.62 -8.56
N PHE A 19 -42.26 5.62 -7.70
CA PHE A 19 -40.95 6.14 -7.30
C PHE A 19 -40.17 5.01 -6.61
N LEU A 20 -39.08 4.52 -7.20
CA LEU A 20 -38.03 3.81 -6.47
C LEU A 20 -36.73 4.57 -6.71
N ALA A 21 -36.32 5.28 -5.68
CA ALA A 21 -35.05 5.98 -5.61
C ALA A 21 -33.91 4.97 -5.76
N GLY A 22 -33.31 4.93 -6.95
CA GLY A 22 -32.00 4.36 -7.14
C GLY A 22 -30.96 5.30 -6.52
N CYS A 23 -30.46 4.97 -5.33
CA CYS A 23 -29.21 5.53 -4.84
C CYS A 23 -28.08 4.99 -5.73
N SER A 24 -27.80 5.69 -6.82
CA SER A 24 -26.53 5.58 -7.53
C SER A 24 -25.47 6.23 -6.64
N GLU A 25 -24.62 5.41 -6.02
CA GLU A 25 -23.31 5.88 -5.57
C GLU A 25 -22.59 6.40 -6.81
N LYS A 26 -22.51 7.73 -6.91
CA LYS A 26 -21.65 8.36 -7.90
C LYS A 26 -20.21 8.03 -7.52
N GLU A 27 -19.53 7.25 -8.34
CA GLU A 27 -18.07 7.20 -8.32
C GLU A 27 -17.55 8.63 -8.43
N VAL A 28 -16.88 9.10 -7.38
CA VAL A 28 -16.18 10.38 -7.40
C VAL A 28 -14.96 10.19 -8.30
N PRO A 29 -14.80 10.97 -9.38
CA PRO A 29 -13.64 10.85 -10.24
C PRO A 29 -12.38 11.12 -9.41
N ALA A 30 -11.34 10.30 -9.59
CA ALA A 30 -10.02 10.56 -9.02
C ALA A 30 -9.51 11.91 -9.55
N GLU A 31 -9.61 12.94 -8.71
CA GLU A 31 -9.07 14.26 -9.00
C GLU A 31 -7.55 14.12 -9.17
N LYS A 32 -7.04 14.50 -10.36
CA LYS A 32 -5.60 14.55 -10.58
C LYS A 32 -5.03 15.60 -9.62
N ALA A 33 -4.23 15.14 -8.66
CA ALA A 33 -3.52 16.03 -7.75
C ALA A 33 -2.71 17.05 -8.57
N THR A 34 -3.03 18.33 -8.41
CA THR A 34 -2.19 19.42 -8.89
C THR A 34 -0.90 19.47 -8.06
N ALA A 35 0.16 20.07 -8.61
CA ALA A 35 1.45 20.18 -7.91
C ALA A 35 1.32 20.82 -6.51
N GLU A 36 0.35 21.71 -6.30
CA GLU A 36 0.07 22.36 -5.01
C GLU A 36 -0.54 21.40 -3.96
N ASN A 37 -1.25 20.33 -4.38
CA ASN A 37 -1.85 19.34 -3.47
C ASN A 37 -0.87 18.21 -3.05
N SER A 38 0.32 18.13 -3.65
CA SER A 38 1.28 17.04 -3.42
C SER A 38 2.00 17.09 -2.06
N VAL A 39 1.97 18.25 -1.38
CA VAL A 39 2.73 18.52 -0.14
C VAL A 39 1.84 18.60 1.11
N VAL A 40 0.52 18.68 0.95
CA VAL A 40 -0.41 18.73 2.09
C VAL A 40 -0.78 17.31 2.53
N LEU A 41 -0.57 17.00 3.80
CA LEU A 41 -0.95 15.71 4.38
C LEU A 41 -2.50 15.57 4.43
N PRO A 42 -3.04 14.36 4.14
CA PRO A 42 -4.46 14.05 4.37
C PRO A 42 -4.89 14.33 5.81
N ALA A 43 -6.13 14.78 5.99
CA ALA A 43 -6.66 15.21 7.29
C ALA A 43 -6.57 14.12 8.37
N GLU A 44 -6.66 12.85 8.00
CA GLU A 44 -6.56 11.72 8.92
C GLU A 44 -5.15 11.48 9.47
N ILE A 45 -4.11 12.00 8.79
CA ILE A 45 -2.69 11.79 9.16
C ILE A 45 -1.90 13.11 9.29
N ASN A 46 -2.57 14.26 9.27
CA ASN A 46 -1.91 15.57 9.33
C ASN A 46 -1.55 16.02 10.76
N LYS A 47 -1.79 15.18 11.76
CA LYS A 47 -1.47 15.44 13.16
C LYS A 47 -1.07 14.15 13.89
N PRO A 48 -0.30 14.26 14.97
CA PRO A 48 -0.02 13.12 15.85
C PRO A 48 -1.33 12.49 16.33
N THR A 49 -1.39 11.17 16.27
CA THR A 49 -2.57 10.38 16.68
C THR A 49 -2.11 9.27 17.61
N THR A 50 -2.68 9.25 18.82
CA THR A 50 -2.48 8.16 19.77
C THR A 50 -3.50 7.07 19.49
N ILE A 51 -3.04 5.82 19.42
CA ILE A 51 -3.87 4.63 19.26
C ILE A 51 -3.50 3.60 20.31
N GLU A 52 -4.45 2.72 20.63
CA GLU A 52 -4.19 1.56 21.49
C GLU A 52 -3.19 0.60 20.80
N GLY A 53 -2.25 0.09 21.59
CA GLY A 53 -1.34 -0.97 21.17
C GLY A 53 -2.04 -2.32 21.20
N THR A 54 -2.43 -2.85 20.05
CA THR A 54 -3.00 -4.20 19.92
C THR A 54 -2.11 -5.09 19.05
N GLY A 55 -2.27 -6.41 19.18
CA GLY A 55 -1.54 -7.39 18.39
C GLY A 55 -0.14 -7.68 18.96
N THR A 56 0.82 -7.96 18.08
CA THR A 56 2.18 -8.34 18.47
C THR A 56 3.22 -7.46 17.79
N ILE A 57 4.32 -7.21 18.48
CA ILE A 57 5.49 -6.52 17.94
C ILE A 57 6.68 -7.47 18.04
N GLU A 58 7.28 -7.76 16.89
CA GLU A 58 8.56 -8.46 16.82
C GLU A 58 9.66 -7.44 16.51
N VAL A 59 10.81 -7.60 17.16
CA VAL A 59 11.92 -6.64 17.12
C VAL A 59 13.18 -7.37 16.68
N ALA A 60 13.86 -6.82 15.68
CA ALA A 60 15.14 -7.33 15.21
C ALA A 60 16.15 -6.19 15.08
N PHE A 61 17.43 -6.55 15.12
CA PHE A 61 18.54 -5.61 14.99
C PHE A 61 19.53 -6.09 13.92
N SER A 62 20.33 -5.17 13.41
CA SER A 62 21.47 -5.49 12.54
C SER A 62 22.76 -4.88 13.10
N PRO A 63 23.92 -5.48 12.80
CA PRO A 63 24.08 -6.75 12.06
C PRO A 63 23.75 -7.99 12.92
N ASN A 64 23.61 -9.16 12.26
CA ASN A 64 23.48 -10.49 12.88
C ASN A 64 22.25 -10.77 13.76
N GLY A 65 21.23 -9.91 13.74
CA GLY A 65 19.98 -10.11 14.50
C GLY A 65 18.78 -10.58 13.67
N GLY A 66 19.00 -11.08 12.45
CA GLY A 66 17.95 -11.68 11.61
C GLY A 66 16.96 -10.69 10.96
N ALA A 67 17.27 -9.39 10.93
CA ALA A 67 16.34 -8.39 10.39
C ALA A 67 16.02 -8.57 8.90
N GLU A 68 17.01 -8.97 8.07
CA GLU A 68 16.77 -9.24 6.64
C GLU A 68 15.88 -10.47 6.46
N GLU A 69 16.18 -11.55 7.20
CA GLU A 69 15.43 -12.80 7.18
C GLU A 69 13.98 -12.58 7.61
N ALA A 70 13.75 -11.83 8.69
CA ALA A 70 12.41 -11.52 9.19
C ALA A 70 11.57 -10.74 8.16
N ILE A 71 12.18 -9.80 7.41
CA ILE A 71 11.49 -9.11 6.29
C ILE A 71 11.14 -10.11 5.18
N VAL A 72 12.08 -10.96 4.79
CA VAL A 72 11.88 -11.95 3.72
C VAL A 72 10.78 -12.95 4.10
N ASP A 73 10.72 -13.39 5.35
CA ASP A 73 9.72 -14.33 5.84
C ASP A 73 8.31 -13.73 5.81
N GLU A 74 8.15 -12.46 6.21
CA GLU A 74 6.87 -11.75 6.08
C GLU A 74 6.41 -11.63 4.61
N ILE A 75 7.33 -11.31 3.69
CA ILE A 75 7.03 -11.25 2.24
C ILE A 75 6.64 -12.63 1.70
N ASN A 76 7.28 -13.70 2.18
CA ASN A 76 6.94 -15.07 1.79
C ASN A 76 5.58 -15.50 2.35
N GLY A 77 5.22 -14.99 3.54
CA GLY A 77 3.92 -15.21 4.18
C GLY A 77 2.75 -14.54 3.47
N ALA A 78 2.97 -13.37 2.85
CA ALA A 78 1.94 -12.52 2.24
C ALA A 78 0.99 -13.27 1.29
N LYS A 79 -0.30 -12.94 1.38
CA LYS A 79 -1.41 -13.61 0.66
C LYS A 79 -2.16 -12.70 -0.31
N SER A 80 -2.25 -11.40 -0.04
CA SER A 80 -3.10 -10.49 -0.82
C SER A 80 -2.35 -9.26 -1.33
N SER A 81 -1.58 -8.57 -0.49
CA SER A 81 -0.94 -7.31 -0.91
C SER A 81 0.35 -7.01 -0.17
N ILE A 82 1.27 -6.31 -0.85
CA ILE A 82 2.48 -5.74 -0.27
C ILE A 82 2.67 -4.33 -0.80
N LYS A 83 2.65 -3.34 0.09
CA LYS A 83 2.84 -1.92 -0.23
C LYS A 83 4.15 -1.44 0.38
N VAL A 84 5.08 -1.00 -0.46
CA VAL A 84 6.45 -0.64 -0.05
C VAL A 84 6.69 0.86 -0.22
N GLN A 85 7.35 1.49 0.75
CA GLN A 85 8.06 2.77 0.59
C GLN A 85 9.51 2.60 1.00
N ALA A 86 10.45 2.95 0.14
CA ALA A 86 11.86 2.77 0.41
C ALA A 86 12.70 3.97 -0.02
N TYR A 87 13.47 4.50 0.93
CA TYR A 87 14.51 5.49 0.67
C TYR A 87 15.65 4.90 -0.17
N THR A 88 16.46 4.04 0.46
CA THR A 88 17.52 3.32 -0.25
C THR A 88 17.13 1.86 -0.37
N PHE A 89 17.07 1.37 -1.62
CA PHE A 89 16.79 -0.02 -1.94
C PHE A 89 17.92 -0.57 -2.80
N THR A 90 18.66 -1.56 -2.31
CA THR A 90 19.68 -2.31 -3.07
C THR A 90 19.71 -3.80 -2.71
N ASN A 91 18.84 -4.26 -1.81
CA ASN A 91 18.87 -5.61 -1.28
C ASN A 91 18.23 -6.62 -2.25
N SER A 92 19.06 -7.45 -2.88
CA SER A 92 18.59 -8.45 -3.85
C SER A 92 17.73 -9.58 -3.26
N LYS A 93 17.90 -9.93 -1.96
CA LYS A 93 17.07 -10.97 -1.33
C LYS A 93 15.63 -10.47 -1.19
N ILE A 94 15.47 -9.24 -0.69
CA ILE A 94 14.16 -8.58 -0.58
C ILE A 94 13.54 -8.37 -1.96
N SER A 95 14.30 -7.90 -2.96
CA SER A 95 13.78 -7.73 -4.33
C SER A 95 13.26 -9.04 -4.94
N LYS A 96 13.98 -10.15 -4.75
CA LYS A 96 13.56 -11.48 -5.24
C LYS A 96 12.34 -12.00 -4.48
N ALA A 97 12.27 -11.80 -3.17
CA ALA A 97 11.10 -12.18 -2.38
C ALA A 97 9.83 -11.45 -2.86
N LEU A 98 9.93 -10.14 -3.14
CA LEU A 98 8.81 -9.35 -3.70
C LEU A 98 8.37 -9.88 -5.07
N LEU A 99 9.31 -10.21 -5.95
CA LEU A 99 9.00 -10.84 -7.24
C LEU A 99 8.29 -12.19 -7.06
N HIS A 100 8.76 -13.03 -6.12
CA HIS A 100 8.10 -14.29 -5.84
C HIS A 100 6.69 -14.10 -5.29
N ALA A 101 6.47 -13.11 -4.42
CA ALA A 101 5.13 -12.77 -3.94
C ALA A 101 4.20 -12.35 -5.09
N GLN A 102 4.65 -11.46 -5.97
CA GLN A 102 3.89 -11.05 -7.16
C GLN A 102 3.54 -12.26 -8.05
N LYS A 103 4.50 -13.17 -8.29
CA LYS A 103 4.26 -14.41 -9.05
C LYS A 103 3.26 -15.37 -8.39
N ARG A 104 3.05 -15.28 -7.07
CA ARG A 104 1.98 -16.01 -6.35
C ARG A 104 0.62 -15.33 -6.48
N GLY A 105 0.53 -14.17 -7.13
CA GLY A 105 -0.70 -13.39 -7.27
C GLY A 105 -0.90 -12.31 -6.19
N VAL A 106 0.11 -12.06 -5.36
CA VAL A 106 0.07 -10.97 -4.36
C VAL A 106 0.20 -9.62 -5.08
N ASP A 107 -0.64 -8.64 -4.72
CA ASP A 107 -0.57 -7.28 -5.27
C ASP A 107 0.58 -6.49 -4.64
N VAL A 108 1.72 -6.45 -5.34
CA VAL A 108 2.95 -5.76 -4.92
C VAL A 108 3.05 -4.40 -5.58
N GLN A 109 3.18 -3.32 -4.79
CA GLN A 109 3.38 -1.95 -5.28
C GLN A 109 4.49 -1.25 -4.49
N ILE A 110 5.37 -0.53 -5.19
CA ILE A 110 6.61 0.01 -4.62
C ILE A 110 6.75 1.51 -4.91
N ILE A 111 7.02 2.29 -3.87
CA ILE A 111 7.43 3.71 -4.00
C ILE A 111 8.90 3.81 -3.60
N LEU A 112 9.70 4.43 -4.46
CA LEU A 112 11.11 4.69 -4.19
C LEU A 112 11.40 6.20 -4.16
N ASP A 113 12.38 6.61 -3.36
CA ASP A 113 12.92 7.97 -3.41
C ASP A 113 13.56 8.29 -4.78
N LYS A 114 13.51 9.57 -5.18
CA LYS A 114 14.11 10.06 -6.44
C LYS A 114 15.57 9.70 -6.65
N SER A 115 16.36 9.50 -5.58
CA SER A 115 17.75 9.02 -5.71
C SER A 115 17.85 7.63 -6.36
N GLN A 116 16.80 6.81 -6.32
CA GLN A 116 16.77 5.48 -6.95
C GLN A 116 16.68 5.53 -8.48
N GLN A 117 16.41 6.69 -9.08
CA GLN A 117 16.49 6.89 -10.54
C GLN A 117 17.93 6.76 -11.06
N THR A 118 18.91 7.22 -10.28
CA THR A 118 20.32 7.31 -10.70
C THR A 118 21.25 6.40 -9.90
N SER A 119 20.77 5.80 -8.80
CA SER A 119 21.53 4.84 -8.01
C SER A 119 21.93 3.62 -8.85
N LYS A 120 23.25 3.36 -8.92
CA LYS A 120 23.86 2.27 -9.69
C LYS A 120 23.30 0.88 -9.33
N TYR A 121 22.93 0.68 -8.07
CA TYR A 121 22.46 -0.61 -7.54
C TYR A 121 20.95 -0.63 -7.27
N SER A 122 20.22 0.35 -7.79
CA SER A 122 18.77 0.42 -7.68
C SER A 122 18.10 -0.80 -8.34
N PRO A 123 17.10 -1.44 -7.70
CA PRO A 123 16.33 -2.51 -8.31
C PRO A 123 15.26 -1.99 -9.28
N LEU A 124 15.23 -0.68 -9.59
CA LEU A 124 14.19 -0.07 -10.43
C LEU A 124 14.02 -0.77 -11.78
N LYS A 125 15.11 -1.06 -12.49
CA LYS A 125 15.05 -1.80 -13.76
C LYS A 125 14.57 -3.24 -13.55
N PHE A 126 15.03 -3.91 -12.48
CA PHE A 126 14.60 -5.27 -12.15
C PHE A 126 13.08 -5.34 -11.91
N PHE A 127 12.51 -4.38 -11.20
CA PHE A 127 11.07 -4.30 -10.97
C PHE A 127 10.30 -4.02 -12.26
N ALA A 128 10.76 -3.07 -13.06
CA ALA A 128 10.14 -2.75 -14.35
C ALA A 128 10.16 -3.94 -15.32
N ASP A 129 11.30 -4.62 -15.48
CA ASP A 129 11.46 -5.78 -16.36
C ASP A 129 10.58 -6.96 -15.94
N ASN A 130 10.19 -7.04 -14.66
CA ASN A 130 9.29 -8.08 -14.13
C ASN A 130 7.86 -7.57 -13.87
N SER A 131 7.50 -6.41 -14.44
CA SER A 131 6.16 -5.83 -14.36
C SER A 131 5.66 -5.63 -12.92
N ILE A 132 6.56 -5.39 -11.95
CA ILE A 132 6.17 -4.98 -10.59
C ILE A 132 5.91 -3.46 -10.64
N PRO A 133 4.68 -3.00 -10.31
CA PRO A 133 4.38 -1.57 -10.24
C PRO A 133 5.35 -0.85 -9.29
N VAL A 134 6.11 0.08 -9.84
CA VAL A 134 7.07 0.90 -9.09
C VAL A 134 6.94 2.35 -9.53
N LYS A 135 6.87 3.26 -8.56
CA LYS A 135 6.83 4.71 -8.77
C LYS A 135 7.94 5.43 -8.02
N ILE A 136 8.24 6.65 -8.45
CA ILE A 136 9.23 7.52 -7.84
C ILE A 136 8.56 8.69 -7.13
N ASP A 137 8.94 8.87 -5.87
CA ASP A 137 8.62 10.06 -5.09
C ASP A 137 9.69 11.14 -5.32
N ASN A 138 9.28 12.23 -5.97
CA ASN A 138 10.14 13.38 -6.24
C ASN A 138 9.61 14.70 -5.68
N ASP A 139 8.48 14.68 -4.97
CA ASP A 139 7.87 15.89 -4.40
C ASP A 139 8.64 16.37 -3.16
N PHE A 140 9.36 15.47 -2.49
CA PHE A 140 10.15 15.77 -1.31
C PHE A 140 11.65 15.89 -1.61
N GLN A 141 12.37 16.58 -0.71
CA GLN A 141 13.84 16.58 -0.76
C GLN A 141 14.38 15.15 -0.60
N ILE A 142 13.82 14.41 0.36
CA ILE A 142 14.12 13.00 0.64
C ILE A 142 12.83 12.29 1.04
N ALA A 143 12.41 11.27 0.30
CA ALA A 143 11.37 10.34 0.72
C ALA A 143 12.00 9.26 1.63
N HIS A 144 12.15 9.57 2.92
CA HIS A 144 13.05 8.82 3.81
C HIS A 144 12.44 7.56 4.46
N ASN A 145 11.29 7.10 4.00
CA ASN A 145 10.59 5.97 4.60
C ASN A 145 11.30 4.62 4.33
N LYS A 146 11.19 3.70 5.29
CA LYS A 146 11.56 2.29 5.16
C LYS A 146 10.41 1.45 5.67
N ILE A 147 9.35 1.38 4.87
CA ILE A 147 8.05 0.85 5.29
C ILE A 147 7.64 -0.28 4.35
N MET A 148 7.10 -1.35 4.91
CA MET A 148 6.36 -2.37 4.17
C MET A 148 5.04 -2.66 4.89
N ILE A 149 3.94 -2.60 4.15
CA ILE A 149 2.61 -2.93 4.66
C ILE A 149 2.14 -4.20 3.95
N ILE A 150 1.84 -5.25 4.70
CA ILE A 150 1.52 -6.58 4.16
C ILE A 150 0.10 -6.96 4.58
N ASP A 151 -0.68 -7.40 3.59
CA ASP A 151 -2.05 -7.90 3.71
C ASP A 151 -2.98 -6.99 4.55
N GLU A 152 -2.68 -5.69 4.56
CA GLU A 152 -3.37 -4.67 5.36
C GLU A 152 -3.45 -5.00 6.87
N LYS A 153 -2.50 -5.81 7.36
CA LYS A 153 -2.49 -6.33 8.74
C LYS A 153 -1.14 -6.24 9.43
N THR A 154 -0.06 -6.19 8.65
CA THR A 154 1.31 -6.09 9.16
C THR A 154 1.95 -4.80 8.66
N VAL A 155 2.62 -4.08 9.55
CA VAL A 155 3.50 -2.96 9.21
C VAL A 155 4.91 -3.30 9.66
N ILE A 156 5.85 -3.24 8.72
CA ILE A 156 7.29 -3.33 8.97
C ILE A 156 7.87 -1.93 8.85
N THR A 157 8.63 -1.49 9.85
CA THR A 157 9.32 -0.19 9.86
C THR A 157 10.53 -0.21 10.79
N GLY A 158 11.33 0.84 10.79
CA GLY A 158 12.55 0.97 11.60
C GLY A 158 13.58 1.85 10.92
N SER A 159 14.85 1.72 11.32
CA SER A 159 15.95 2.41 10.63
C SER A 159 16.42 1.68 9.37
N PHE A 160 16.15 0.37 9.28
CA PHE A 160 16.65 -0.54 8.25
C PHE A 160 16.27 -0.11 6.83
N ASN A 161 17.20 0.51 6.10
CA ASN A 161 17.07 0.66 4.64
C ASN A 161 17.12 -0.72 3.98
N PHE A 162 16.33 -0.97 2.93
CA PHE A 162 16.32 -2.25 2.21
C PHE A 162 17.58 -2.44 1.35
N THR A 163 18.72 -2.51 2.01
CA THR A 163 20.06 -2.58 1.44
C THR A 163 20.84 -3.72 2.05
N LYS A 164 21.87 -4.19 1.35
CA LYS A 164 22.80 -5.19 1.91
C LYS A 164 23.60 -4.63 3.10
N ALA A 165 23.94 -3.33 3.07
CA ALA A 165 24.70 -2.69 4.14
C ALA A 165 23.90 -2.60 5.45
N ALA A 166 22.58 -2.34 5.37
CA ALA A 166 21.71 -2.36 6.54
C ALA A 166 21.69 -3.73 7.21
N ALA A 167 21.65 -4.82 6.43
CA ALA A 167 21.68 -6.18 6.95
C ALA A 167 23.01 -6.57 7.60
N GLU A 168 24.13 -6.24 6.96
CA GLU A 168 25.43 -6.85 7.27
C GLU A 168 26.41 -5.92 8.00
N LYS A 169 26.21 -4.59 7.94
CA LYS A 169 27.25 -3.63 8.33
C LYS A 169 26.76 -2.55 9.29
N ASN A 170 25.55 -2.05 9.10
CA ASN A 170 25.04 -0.92 9.88
C ASN A 170 24.42 -1.41 11.19
N ALA A 171 24.48 -0.55 12.22
CA ALA A 171 23.65 -0.68 13.40
C ALA A 171 22.21 -0.26 13.06
N GLU A 172 21.29 -1.20 12.94
CA GLU A 172 19.90 -0.94 12.55
C GLU A 172 18.91 -1.56 13.54
N ASN A 173 17.70 -1.02 13.57
CA ASN A 173 16.54 -1.62 14.22
C ASN A 173 15.41 -1.88 13.21
N LEU A 174 14.60 -2.88 13.50
CA LEU A 174 13.42 -3.27 12.75
C LEU A 174 12.29 -3.63 13.72
N LEU A 175 11.08 -3.17 13.41
CA LEU A 175 9.83 -3.55 14.06
C LEU A 175 8.92 -4.21 13.03
N ILE A 176 8.36 -5.37 13.37
CA ILE A 176 7.28 -6.02 12.63
C ILE A 176 6.05 -6.01 13.53
N ILE A 177 5.08 -5.17 13.17
CA ILE A 177 3.89 -4.93 13.98
C ILE A 177 2.70 -5.60 13.29
N ARG A 178 2.11 -6.61 13.93
CA ARG A 178 1.03 -7.43 13.37
C ARG A 178 -0.26 -7.24 14.16
N GLY A 179 -1.41 -7.21 13.47
CA GLY A 179 -2.72 -7.26 14.12
C GLY A 179 -3.18 -5.93 14.75
N ASN A 180 -2.56 -4.82 14.40
CA ASN A 180 -3.04 -3.48 14.76
C ASN A 180 -3.69 -2.81 13.54
N GLN A 181 -5.01 -2.96 13.42
CA GLN A 181 -5.76 -2.43 12.28
C GLN A 181 -5.73 -0.90 12.20
N LYS A 182 -5.78 -0.20 13.36
CA LYS A 182 -5.73 1.26 13.40
C LYS A 182 -4.38 1.78 12.91
N LEU A 183 -3.28 1.17 13.37
CA LEU A 183 -1.94 1.49 12.89
C LEU A 183 -1.85 1.27 11.38
N THR A 184 -2.26 0.09 10.93
CA THR A 184 -2.13 -0.29 9.52
C THR A 184 -2.93 0.63 8.61
N ALA A 185 -4.14 1.04 9.02
CA ALA A 185 -4.95 1.99 8.28
C ALA A 185 -4.25 3.36 8.13
N LEU A 186 -3.61 3.88 9.18
CA LEU A 186 -2.87 5.15 9.10
C LEU A 186 -1.67 5.06 8.15
N TYR A 187 -0.93 3.95 8.18
CA TYR A 187 0.17 3.70 7.25
C TYR A 187 -0.30 3.53 5.81
N LEU A 188 -1.43 2.84 5.58
CA LEU A 188 -2.03 2.71 4.25
C LEU A 188 -2.51 4.06 3.71
N LYS A 189 -3.08 4.92 4.56
CA LYS A 189 -3.46 6.29 4.18
C LYS A 189 -2.26 7.10 3.73
N ASN A 190 -1.15 7.04 4.47
CA ASN A 190 0.11 7.66 4.06
C ASN A 190 0.62 7.09 2.73
N TRP A 191 0.63 5.76 2.59
CA TRP A 191 1.08 5.09 1.38
C TRP A 191 0.25 5.48 0.15
N ALA A 192 -1.07 5.46 0.27
CA ALA A 192 -1.99 5.80 -0.83
C ALA A 192 -1.86 7.26 -1.24
N TRP A 193 -1.73 8.17 -0.27
CA TRP A 193 -1.45 9.58 -0.55
C TRP A 193 -0.16 9.74 -1.35
N ARG A 194 0.94 9.12 -0.92
CA ARG A 194 2.19 9.16 -1.69
C ARG A 194 2.04 8.53 -3.07
N TRP A 195 1.45 7.33 -3.16
CA TRP A 195 1.28 6.62 -4.43
C TRP A 195 0.57 7.45 -5.49
N ASN A 196 -0.46 8.20 -5.08
CA ASN A 196 -1.26 9.04 -5.97
C ASN A 196 -0.54 10.31 -6.44
N SER A 197 0.44 10.81 -5.67
CA SER A 197 1.27 11.97 -6.04
C SER A 197 2.55 11.58 -6.78
N THR A 198 3.04 10.35 -6.60
CA THR A 198 4.27 9.85 -7.23
C THR A 198 4.16 9.61 -8.74
N GLN A 199 5.31 9.66 -9.42
CA GLN A 199 5.42 9.58 -10.87
C GLN A 199 5.96 8.23 -11.35
N GLU A 200 5.62 7.86 -12.59
CA GLU A 200 6.21 6.69 -13.24
C GLU A 200 7.73 6.86 -13.41
N PRO A 201 8.51 5.77 -13.35
CA PRO A 201 9.95 5.86 -13.45
C PRO A 201 10.42 6.18 -14.87
N LYS A 202 11.44 7.04 -14.97
CA LYS A 202 12.19 7.27 -16.21
C LYS A 202 13.19 6.13 -16.44
N LEU A 203 12.73 5.06 -17.09
CA LEU A 203 13.62 3.96 -17.48
C LEU A 203 14.50 4.41 -18.65
N GLN A 204 15.82 4.37 -18.47
CA GLN A 204 16.72 4.58 -19.60
C GLN A 204 16.59 3.39 -20.56
N THR A 205 16.19 3.66 -21.80
CA THR A 205 16.31 2.70 -22.89
C THR A 205 17.79 2.42 -23.11
N GLN A 206 18.18 1.15 -23.07
CA GLN A 206 19.53 0.75 -23.48
C GLN A 206 19.72 1.19 -24.93
N LYS A 207 20.73 2.04 -25.18
CA LYS A 207 21.33 2.20 -26.50
C LYS A 207 22.17 0.97 -26.81
#